data_AF-A0A4S1ZEP5-F1
#
_entry.id   AF-A0A4S1ZEP5-F1
#
_cell.length_a   1.000
_cell.length_b   1.000
_cell.length_c   1.000
_cell.angle_alpha   90.00
_cell.angle_beta   90.00
_cell.angle_gamma   90.00
#
_symmetry.space_group_name_H-M   'P 1'
#
loop_
_entity.id
_entity.type
_entity.pdbx_description
1 polymer ?
#
loop_
_entity_poly.entity_id
_entity_poly.type
_entity_poly.pdbx_seq_one_letter_code
_entity_poly.pdbx_strand_id
1 'polypeptide(L)' 'MLKGNITFVCTDCGQEFDEMGIQWKNTDLITPVKCVKCGSIRTFPKIISWLDRVRYKMLWKQME' A
#
# COMPACT_ATOMS: atom_id res chain seq x y z
N MET A 1 10.81 2.83 -8.69
CA MET A 1 11.70 1.66 -8.71
C MET A 1 10.95 0.42 -8.21
N LEU A 2 11.26 -0.77 -8.72
CA LEU A 2 10.73 -2.03 -8.19
C LEU A 2 11.40 -2.33 -6.84
N LYS A 3 10.61 -2.54 -5.79
CA LYS A 3 11.09 -2.89 -4.43
C LYS A 3 11.08 -4.40 -4.17
N GLY A 4 10.56 -5.20 -5.11
CA GLY A 4 10.43 -6.65 -4.98
C GLY A 4 9.05 -7.07 -4.50
N ASN A 5 8.92 -8.30 -4.01
CA ASN A 5 7.67 -8.81 -3.46
C ASN A 5 7.47 -8.28 -2.03
N ILE A 6 6.30 -7.71 -1.75
CA ILE A 6 5.99 -7.05 -0.49
C ILE A 6 4.63 -7.53 0.00
N THR A 7 4.55 -7.84 1.30
CA THR A 7 3.27 -8.13 1.94
C THR A 7 2.51 -6.83 2.18
N PHE A 8 1.34 -6.70 1.58
CA PHE A 8 0.39 -5.63 1.80
C PHE A 8 -0.72 -6.06 2.76
N VAL A 9 -1.29 -5.08 3.47
CA VAL A 9 -2.44 -5.23 4.35
C VAL A 9 -3.53 -4.28 3.87
N CYS A 10 -4.74 -4.82 3.68
CA CYS A 10 -5.91 -4.02 3.38
C CYS A 10 -6.52 -3.43 4.65
N THR A 11 -6.80 -2.13 4.65
CA THR A 11 -7.45 -1.47 5.79
C THR A 11 -8.94 -1.72 5.91
N ASP A 12 -9.64 -1.97 4.79
CA ASP A 12 -11.08 -2.21 4.80
C ASP A 12 -11.42 -3.63 5.26
N CYS A 13 -10.70 -4.65 4.79
CA CYS A 13 -11.02 -6.05 5.07
C CYS A 13 -9.99 -6.80 5.92
N GLY A 14 -8.84 -6.19 6.23
CA GLY A 14 -7.76 -6.80 7.02
C GLY A 14 -6.97 -7.89 6.32
N GLN A 15 -7.26 -8.17 5.03
CA GLN A 15 -6.55 -9.21 4.28
C GLN A 15 -5.08 -8.84 4.07
N GLU A 16 -4.20 -9.79 4.38
CA GLU A 16 -2.79 -9.74 4.03
C GLU A 16 -2.54 -10.52 2.74
N PHE A 17 -1.70 -9.99 1.86
CA PHE A 17 -1.34 -10.63 0.60
C PHE A 17 -0.01 -10.09 0.07
N ASP A 18 0.73 -10.91 -0.66
CA ASP A 18 2.00 -10.54 -1.25
C ASP A 18 1.80 -10.05 -2.69
N GLU A 19 2.33 -8.87 -3.00
CA GLU A 19 2.31 -8.33 -4.36
C GLU A 19 3.61 -7.58 -4.67
N MET A 20 3.86 -7.35 -5.96
CA MET A 20 5.03 -6.63 -6.42
C MET A 20 4.96 -5.15 -6.02
N GLY A 21 5.82 -4.75 -5.09
CA GLY A 21 5.94 -3.37 -4.63
C GLY A 21 6.62 -2.49 -5.67
N ILE A 22 5.91 -1.49 -6.17
CA ILE A 22 6.46 -0.44 -7.04
C ILE A 22 6.51 0.86 -6.26
N GLN A 23 7.66 1.48 -6.17
CA GLN A 23 7.83 2.77 -5.51
C GLN A 23 7.00 3.87 -6.19
N TRP A 24 6.30 4.67 -5.39
CA TRP A 24 5.43 5.75 -5.87
C TRP A 24 6.22 7.03 -6.16
N LYS A 25 6.15 7.55 -7.40
CA LYS A 25 6.66 8.88 -7.84
C LYS A 25 7.98 9.33 -7.18
N ASN A 26 8.97 8.43 -7.10
CA ASN A 26 10.28 8.68 -6.48
C ASN A 26 10.25 9.07 -4.98
N THR A 27 9.20 8.67 -4.26
CA THR A 27 9.09 8.77 -2.79
C THR A 27 9.56 7.48 -2.13
N ASP A 28 9.74 7.44 -0.81
CA ASP A 28 10.02 6.19 -0.09
C ASP A 28 8.80 5.27 0.06
N LEU A 29 7.61 5.71 -0.38
CA LEU A 29 6.38 4.95 -0.29
C LEU A 29 6.25 3.97 -1.46
N ILE A 30 5.59 2.85 -1.19
CA ILE A 30 5.22 1.86 -2.19
C ILE A 30 3.80 2.15 -2.67
N THR A 31 3.58 2.11 -3.97
CA THR A 31 2.28 2.28 -4.61
C THR A 31 1.26 1.31 -4.00
N PRO A 32 0.10 1.78 -3.52
CA PRO A 32 -0.97 0.91 -3.04
C PRO A 32 -1.47 0.04 -4.19
N VAL A 33 -1.76 -1.21 -3.85
CA VAL A 33 -2.25 -2.22 -4.78
C VAL A 33 -3.70 -2.56 -4.44
N LYS A 34 -4.48 -2.97 -5.44
CA LYS A 34 -5.88 -3.32 -5.19
C LYS A 34 -5.96 -4.60 -4.38
N CYS A 35 -6.74 -4.57 -3.31
CA CYS A 35 -6.96 -5.77 -2.51
C CYS A 35 -7.67 -6.85 -3.33
N VAL A 36 -7.07 -8.05 -3.38
CA VAL A 36 -7.63 -9.22 -4.08
C VAL A 36 -9.00 -9.68 -3.57
N LYS A 37 -9.35 -9.33 -2.33
CA LYS A 37 -10.60 -9.75 -1.68
C LYS A 37 -11.74 -8.75 -1.84
N CYS A 38 -11.47 -7.46 -1.67
CA CYS A 38 -12.51 -6.42 -1.64
C CYS A 38 -12.35 -5.36 -2.74
N GLY A 39 -11.27 -5.39 -3.52
CA GLY A 39 -11.01 -4.42 -4.59
C GLY A 39 -10.57 -3.03 -4.11
N SER A 40 -10.57 -2.76 -2.80
CA SER A 40 -10.14 -1.46 -2.24
C SER A 40 -8.66 -1.19 -2.53
N ILE A 41 -8.35 0.07 -2.85
CA ILE A 41 -6.97 0.55 -3.02
C ILE A 41 -6.33 1.00 -1.71
N ARG A 42 -7.09 0.97 -0.60
CA ARG A 42 -6.62 1.38 0.73
C ARG A 42 -5.78 0.30 1.39
N THR A 43 -4.67 0.00 0.74
CA THR A 43 -3.67 -0.99 1.14
C THR A 43 -2.35 -0.30 1.47
N PHE A 44 -1.59 -0.90 2.38
CA PHE A 44 -0.24 -0.44 2.71
C PHE A 44 0.67 -1.63 3.03
N PRO A 45 2.01 -1.50 2.93
CA PRO A 45 2.94 -2.56 3.26
C PRO A 45 2.89 -2.92 4.75
N LYS A 46 2.93 -4.20 5.09
CA LYS A 46 2.84 -4.68 6.49
C LYS A 46 3.92 -4.07 7.38
N ILE A 47 5.15 -3.99 6.85
CA ILE A 47 6.32 -3.43 7.53
C ILE A 47 6.45 -1.94 7.16
N ILE A 48 5.70 -1.09 7.85
CA ILE A 48 5.81 0.38 7.75
C ILE A 48 5.75 1.06 9.10
N SER A 49 6.34 2.25 9.18
CA SER A 49 6.26 3.11 10.36
C SER A 49 4.85 3.69 10.54
N TRP A 50 4.53 4.16 11.75
CA TRP A 50 3.27 4.86 12.01
C TRP A 50 3.13 6.14 11.17
N LEU A 51 4.23 6.86 10.94
CA LEU A 51 4.25 8.05 10.09
C LEU A 51 3.89 7.71 8.65
N ASP A 52 4.41 6.61 8.12
CA ASP A 52 4.08 6.15 6.78
C ASP A 52 2.61 5.77 6.67
N ARG A 53 1.99 5.18 7.70
CA ARG A 53 0.53 4.93 7.71
C ARG A 53 -0.28 6.22 7.52
N VAL A 54 0.14 7.32 8.13
CA VAL A 54 -0.50 8.63 7.95
C VAL A 54 -0.31 9.13 6.52
N ARG A 55 0.90 8.98 5.96
CA ARG A 55 1.18 9.34 4.56
C ARG A 55 0.38 8.51 3.57
N TYR A 56 0.19 7.21 3.82
CA TYR A 56 -0.64 6.33 2.99
C TYR A 56 -2.09 6.81 2.93
N LYS A 57 -2.66 7.28 4.06
CA LYS A 57 -4.01 7.87 4.06
C LYS A 57 -4.14 9.08 3.15
N MET A 58 -3.10 9.92 3.09
CA MET A 58 -3.06 11.06 2.16
C MET A 58 -2.90 10.58 0.71
N LEU A 59 -2.06 9.57 0.50
CA LEU A 59 -1.78 9.02 -0.82
C LEU A 59 -3.03 8.36 -1.44
N TRP A 60 -3.84 7.63 -0.66
CA TRP A 60 -5.11 7.09 -1.16
C TRP A 60 -6.06 8.19 -1.62
N LYS A 61 -6.16 9.30 -0.88
CA LYS A 61 -6.98 10.46 -1.26
C LYS A 61 -6.49 11.17 -2.53
N GLN A 62 -5.22 11.01 -2.90
CA GLN A 62 -4.69 11.53 -4.17
C GLN A 62 -4.97 10.60 -5.35
N MET A 63 -5.36 9.35 -5.09
CA MET A 63 -5.67 8.33 -6.10
C MET A 63 -7.18 8.13 -6.30
N GLU A 64 -8.00 8.54 -5.33
CA GLU A 64 -9.46 8.75 -5.45
C GLU A 64 -9.76 10.00 -6.27
#